data_AF-A0A2M8AZ84-F1
#
_entry.id   AF-A0A2M8AZ84-F1
#
_cell.length_a   1.000
_cell.length_b   1.000
_cell.length_c   1.000
_cell.angle_alpha   90.00
_cell.angle_beta   90.00
_cell.angle_gamma   90.00
#
_symmetry.space_group_name_H-M   'P 1'
#
loop_
_entity.id
_entity.type
_entity.pdbx_description
1 polymer ?
#
loop_
_entity_poly.entity_id
_entity_poly.type
_entity_poly.pdbx_seq_one_letter_code
_entity_poly.pdbx_strand_id
1 'polypeptide(L)'
;MRMSRSSGIGACRSTTGRRSGTCLRRGGRMTLPEVIGAIHPLREAGGISPSEPIGAVTADSRHVGPGSVFIALQGERVDGAEFVGDAFGKGALAAIVSEAGARKVPGGVARTKPVFVVRDPVEALGDMARAHRLRHRGIPLVGITGSSGKTTTKEMLFCLLSRSRRVLRNPGNRNNLIGMPLALLELSGEHDTAILEMGSNAPGEIARLAGIACPDIAVITNISPAHLEGFRTMQGVAREKGDLFRALGGAGTAVVNATDLRVVREAGRCRAE
;
A
#
# COMPACT_ATOMS: atom_id res chain seq x y z
N MET A 1 54.44 26.89 -40.28
CA MET A 1 55.54 25.98 -40.65
C MET A 1 55.48 24.77 -39.70
N ARG A 2 55.22 23.58 -40.28
CA ARG A 2 55.38 22.16 -39.82
C ARG A 2 55.86 21.90 -38.36
N MET A 3 55.49 20.84 -37.63
CA MET A 3 54.74 19.59 -37.88
C MET A 3 54.61 18.79 -36.55
N SER A 4 53.39 18.30 -36.26
CA SER A 4 53.00 16.91 -35.93
C SER A 4 53.64 16.07 -34.80
N ARG A 5 52.77 15.42 -34.01
CA ARG A 5 52.65 13.96 -33.68
C ARG A 5 51.33 13.79 -32.88
N SER A 6 50.24 13.21 -33.40
CA SER A 6 49.85 11.77 -33.46
C SER A 6 50.02 11.06 -32.10
N SER A 7 49.12 10.26 -31.52
CA SER A 7 47.95 9.51 -32.00
C SER A 7 47.47 8.67 -30.80
N GLY A 8 46.16 8.41 -30.65
CA GLY A 8 45.70 7.51 -29.59
C GLY A 8 44.18 7.34 -29.51
N ILE A 9 43.54 6.96 -30.62
CA ILE A 9 42.16 6.46 -30.62
C ILE A 9 42.19 5.02 -30.08
N GLY A 10 41.66 4.83 -28.87
CA GLY A 10 41.43 3.51 -28.29
C GLY A 10 39.96 3.11 -28.44
N ALA A 11 39.60 2.60 -29.62
CA ALA A 11 38.39 1.80 -29.77
C ALA A 11 38.67 0.41 -29.18
N CYS A 12 37.99 0.03 -28.09
CA CYS A 12 37.99 -1.34 -27.61
C CYS A 12 36.58 -1.94 -27.68
N ARG A 13 36.57 -3.14 -28.24
CA ARG A 13 35.45 -3.85 -28.84
C ARG A 13 34.52 -4.44 -27.78
N SER A 14 33.27 -4.61 -28.19
CA SER A 14 32.28 -5.50 -27.59
C SER A 14 32.85 -6.88 -27.25
N THR A 15 32.78 -7.27 -25.98
CA THR A 15 32.67 -8.67 -25.59
C THR A 15 31.39 -8.87 -24.80
N THR A 16 30.47 -9.53 -25.49
CA THR A 16 29.30 -10.24 -24.99
C THR A 16 29.59 -10.97 -23.69
N GLY A 17 28.96 -10.52 -22.60
CA GLY A 17 28.79 -11.27 -21.37
C GLY A 17 27.31 -11.28 -21.02
N ARG A 18 26.54 -12.19 -21.66
CA ARG A 18 25.19 -12.54 -21.21
C ARG A 18 25.31 -13.11 -19.79
N ARG A 19 25.16 -12.25 -18.77
CA ARG A 19 24.64 -12.70 -17.49
C ARG A 19 23.13 -12.62 -17.58
N SER A 20 22.53 -13.76 -17.89
CA SER A 20 21.10 -14.02 -17.73
C SER A 20 20.74 -14.02 -16.24
N GLY A 21 20.81 -12.85 -15.62
CA GLY A 21 19.98 -12.55 -14.46
C GLY A 21 18.67 -12.05 -15.03
N THR A 22 17.62 -12.85 -14.93
CA THR A 22 16.24 -12.41 -15.13
C THR A 22 15.99 -11.26 -14.16
N CYS A 23 16.24 -10.04 -14.63
CA CYS A 23 15.81 -8.84 -13.97
C CYS A 23 14.28 -8.89 -14.04
N LEU A 24 13.66 -9.39 -12.96
CA LEU A 24 12.22 -9.34 -12.72
C LEU A 24 11.76 -7.95 -13.14
N ARG A 25 10.81 -7.90 -14.07
CA ARG A 25 10.23 -6.65 -14.58
C ARG A 25 9.79 -5.79 -13.39
N ARG A 26 10.61 -4.82 -13.00
CA ARG A 26 10.32 -3.86 -11.93
C ARG A 26 9.15 -3.00 -12.39
N GLY A 27 7.94 -3.29 -11.90
CA GLY A 27 6.74 -2.48 -12.15
C GLY A 27 5.43 -3.22 -12.40
N GLY A 28 5.42 -4.56 -12.43
CA GLY A 28 4.20 -5.37 -12.62
C GLY A 28 3.43 -5.66 -11.32
N ARG A 29 2.20 -6.17 -11.45
CA ARG A 29 1.38 -6.67 -10.34
C ARG A 29 2.06 -7.84 -9.60
N MET A 30 1.64 -8.10 -8.36
CA MET A 30 2.12 -9.24 -7.58
C MET A 30 1.72 -10.57 -8.24
N THR A 31 2.45 -11.64 -7.96
CA THR A 31 2.09 -13.03 -8.29
C THR A 31 1.56 -13.74 -7.05
N LEU A 32 0.88 -14.88 -7.20
CA LEU A 32 0.42 -15.65 -6.03
C LEU A 32 1.56 -16.05 -5.07
N PRO A 33 2.74 -16.51 -5.52
CA PRO A 33 3.87 -16.76 -4.61
C PRO A 33 4.31 -15.53 -3.81
N GLU A 34 4.26 -14.34 -4.41
CA GLU A 34 4.59 -13.09 -3.71
C GLU A 34 3.51 -12.68 -2.73
N VAL A 35 2.23 -12.96 -3.03
CA VAL A 35 1.13 -12.80 -2.07
C VAL A 35 1.34 -13.73 -0.88
N ILE A 36 1.62 -15.01 -1.12
CA ILE A 36 1.90 -16.00 -0.08
C ILE A 36 3.08 -15.57 0.79
N GLY A 37 4.17 -15.12 0.15
CA GLY A 37 5.35 -14.62 0.84
C GLY A 37 5.11 -13.34 1.64
N ALA A 38 4.08 -12.55 1.31
CA ALA A 38 3.70 -11.36 2.07
C ALA A 38 2.79 -11.69 3.25
N ILE A 39 1.78 -12.56 3.06
CA ILE A 39 0.73 -12.79 4.05
C ILE A 39 0.99 -14.00 4.97
N HIS A 40 1.94 -14.86 4.61
CA HIS A 40 2.31 -16.07 5.35
C HIS A 40 1.10 -16.88 5.85
N PRO A 41 0.30 -17.46 4.91
CA PRO A 41 -0.93 -18.14 5.28
C PRO A 41 -0.68 -19.33 6.20
N LEU A 42 -1.60 -19.55 7.13
CA LEU A 42 -1.59 -20.71 8.03
C LEU A 42 -1.83 -22.01 7.28
N ARG A 43 -2.67 -21.94 6.24
CA ARG A 43 -3.05 -23.04 5.37
C ARG A 43 -3.29 -22.53 3.95
N GLU A 44 -2.96 -23.39 3.00
CA GLU A 44 -3.19 -23.18 1.58
C GLU A 44 -3.99 -24.38 1.05
N ALA A 45 -4.95 -24.11 0.16
CA ALA A 45 -5.71 -25.14 -0.54
C ALA A 45 -5.81 -24.80 -2.02
N GLY A 46 -5.91 -25.80 -2.89
CA GLY A 46 -5.99 -25.63 -4.35
C GLY A 46 -4.61 -25.56 -5.05
N GLY A 47 -4.62 -25.64 -6.38
CA GLY A 47 -3.39 -25.56 -7.19
C GLY A 47 -2.94 -24.12 -7.40
N ILE A 48 -1.68 -23.81 -7.09
CA ILE A 48 -1.08 -22.47 -7.24
C ILE A 48 -0.18 -22.47 -8.48
N SER A 49 -0.49 -21.63 -9.46
CA SER A 49 0.42 -21.40 -10.59
C SER A 49 1.53 -20.43 -10.18
N PRO A 50 2.83 -20.78 -10.31
CA PRO A 50 3.93 -19.98 -9.80
C PRO A 50 4.24 -18.70 -10.62
N SER A 51 3.55 -18.45 -11.74
CA SER A 51 3.94 -17.41 -12.70
C SER A 51 2.83 -16.44 -13.10
N GLU A 52 1.59 -16.63 -12.64
CA GLU A 52 0.49 -15.77 -13.04
C GLU A 52 0.42 -14.51 -12.16
N PRO A 53 0.47 -13.29 -12.76
CA PRO A 53 0.21 -12.06 -12.04
C PRO A 53 -1.24 -12.03 -11.54
N ILE A 54 -1.44 -11.57 -10.31
CA ILE A 54 -2.76 -11.34 -9.75
C ILE A 54 -3.43 -10.16 -10.44
N GLY A 55 -4.75 -10.25 -10.57
CA GLY A 55 -5.65 -9.18 -10.96
C GLY A 55 -5.84 -8.16 -9.84
N ALA A 56 -7.02 -7.54 -9.77
CA ALA A 56 -7.31 -6.55 -8.75
C ALA A 56 -7.48 -7.24 -7.39
N VAL A 57 -7.16 -6.53 -6.31
CA VAL A 57 -7.47 -6.99 -4.95
C VAL A 57 -8.76 -6.29 -4.52
N THR A 58 -9.75 -7.05 -4.07
CA THR A 58 -11.03 -6.47 -3.64
C THR A 58 -11.61 -7.20 -2.43
N ALA A 59 -12.24 -6.43 -1.54
CA ALA A 59 -13.08 -6.95 -0.47
C ALA A 59 -14.58 -6.90 -0.79
N ASP A 60 -14.95 -6.41 -1.97
CA ASP A 60 -16.33 -6.35 -2.46
C ASP A 60 -16.52 -7.35 -3.60
N SER A 61 -17.32 -8.39 -3.35
CA SER A 61 -17.59 -9.47 -4.30
C SER A 61 -18.26 -8.98 -5.59
N ARG A 62 -18.86 -7.79 -5.59
CA ARG A 62 -19.47 -7.16 -6.78
C ARG A 62 -18.42 -6.61 -7.75
N HIS A 63 -17.21 -6.31 -7.27
CA HIS A 63 -16.10 -5.80 -8.07
C HIS A 63 -15.09 -6.89 -8.46
N VAL A 64 -15.38 -8.16 -8.16
CA VAL A 64 -14.53 -9.27 -8.57
C VAL A 64 -14.63 -9.45 -10.08
N GLY A 65 -13.47 -9.48 -10.74
CA GLY A 65 -13.34 -9.90 -12.13
C GLY A 65 -12.27 -10.98 -12.30
N PRO A 66 -12.07 -11.48 -13.54
CA PRO A 66 -11.09 -12.50 -13.85
C PRO A 66 -9.69 -12.16 -13.30
N GLY A 67 -9.07 -13.12 -12.62
CA GLY A 67 -7.72 -12.97 -12.05
C GLY A 67 -7.66 -12.29 -10.69
N SER A 68 -8.77 -11.74 -10.18
CA SER A 68 -8.77 -10.95 -8.93
C SER A 68 -8.46 -11.78 -7.69
N VAL A 69 -7.90 -11.16 -6.67
CA VAL A 69 -7.81 -11.75 -5.33
C VAL A 69 -8.92 -11.17 -4.47
N PHE A 70 -9.79 -12.04 -3.96
CA PHE A 70 -10.88 -11.65 -3.07
C PHE A 70 -10.44 -11.77 -1.62
N ILE A 71 -10.58 -10.70 -0.83
CA ILE A 71 -10.28 -10.73 0.61
C ILE A 71 -11.60 -10.71 1.38
N ALA A 72 -11.91 -11.82 2.03
CA ALA A 72 -13.09 -11.96 2.85
C ALA A 72 -12.89 -11.26 4.20
N LEU A 73 -13.44 -10.05 4.31
CA LEU A 73 -13.45 -9.28 5.55
C LEU A 73 -14.71 -9.59 6.36
N GLN A 74 -14.56 -9.72 7.68
CA GLN A 74 -15.70 -9.80 8.60
C GLN A 74 -16.27 -8.39 8.80
N GLY A 75 -17.47 -8.13 8.28
CA GLY A 75 -18.22 -6.91 8.58
C GLY A 75 -19.14 -7.07 9.78
N GLU A 76 -19.70 -5.95 10.26
CA GLU A 76 -20.71 -5.94 11.34
C GLU A 76 -22.02 -6.64 10.93
N ARG A 77 -22.40 -6.54 9.65
CA ARG A 77 -23.68 -7.05 9.13
C ARG A 77 -23.52 -8.25 8.21
N VAL A 78 -22.37 -8.37 7.57
CA VAL A 78 -22.14 -9.28 6.45
C VAL A 78 -20.74 -9.85 6.60
N ASP A 79 -20.63 -11.18 6.57
CA ASP A 79 -19.34 -11.88 6.55
C ASP A 79 -18.90 -12.10 5.10
N GLY A 80 -17.76 -11.52 4.71
CA GLY A 80 -17.19 -11.67 3.38
C GLY A 80 -16.93 -13.13 2.99
N ALA A 81 -16.73 -14.04 3.94
CA ALA A 81 -16.46 -15.45 3.66
C ALA A 81 -17.63 -16.16 2.97
N GLU A 82 -18.86 -15.67 3.15
CA GLU A 82 -20.06 -16.21 2.51
C GLU A 82 -20.08 -15.96 1.00
N PHE A 83 -19.32 -14.95 0.52
CA PHE A 83 -19.24 -14.58 -0.91
C PHE A 83 -18.04 -15.19 -1.63
N VAL A 84 -17.27 -16.07 -0.98
CA VAL A 84 -16.10 -16.70 -1.61
C VAL A 84 -16.50 -17.55 -2.82
N GLY A 85 -17.62 -18.27 -2.74
CA GLY A 85 -18.18 -19.02 -3.87
C GLY A 85 -18.51 -18.11 -5.06
N ASP A 86 -19.22 -17.01 -4.80
CA ASP A 86 -19.57 -16.00 -5.82
C ASP A 86 -18.33 -15.34 -6.44
N ALA A 87 -17.32 -15.05 -5.62
CA ALA A 87 -16.06 -14.49 -6.10
C ALA A 87 -15.38 -15.43 -7.10
N PHE A 88 -15.29 -16.72 -6.80
CA PHE A 88 -14.76 -17.70 -7.75
C PHE A 88 -15.66 -17.88 -8.98
N GLY A 89 -16.98 -17.81 -8.82
CA GLY A 89 -17.94 -17.81 -9.94
C GLY A 89 -17.72 -16.64 -10.91
N LYS A 90 -17.22 -15.50 -10.41
CA LYS A 90 -16.83 -14.31 -11.19
C LYS A 90 -15.39 -14.33 -11.71
N GLY A 91 -14.65 -15.41 -11.46
CA GLY A 91 -13.29 -15.58 -11.97
C GLY A 91 -12.18 -15.11 -11.03
N ALA A 92 -12.43 -14.98 -9.72
CA ALA A 92 -11.35 -14.78 -8.76
C ALA A 92 -10.26 -15.86 -8.92
N LEU A 93 -9.01 -15.43 -8.88
CA LEU A 93 -7.85 -16.32 -8.90
C LEU A 93 -7.62 -16.96 -7.52
N ALA A 94 -7.83 -16.20 -6.45
CA ALA A 94 -7.66 -16.66 -5.08
C ALA A 94 -8.61 -15.95 -4.11
N ALA A 95 -8.83 -16.57 -2.95
CA ALA A 95 -9.52 -15.96 -1.82
C ALA A 95 -8.65 -15.98 -0.56
N ILE A 96 -8.63 -14.89 0.20
CA ILE A 96 -8.01 -14.78 1.52
C ILE A 96 -9.13 -14.75 2.56
N VAL A 97 -9.08 -15.65 3.53
CA VAL A 97 -10.13 -15.83 4.55
C VAL A 97 -9.51 -15.96 5.95
N SER A 98 -10.27 -15.62 6.98
CA SER A 98 -9.90 -15.96 8.36
C SER A 98 -10.10 -17.46 8.64
N GLU A 99 -9.58 -17.96 9.76
CA GLU A 99 -9.84 -19.34 10.19
C GLU A 99 -11.34 -19.64 10.39
N ALA A 100 -12.10 -18.67 10.89
CA ALA A 100 -13.55 -18.79 11.02
C ALA A 100 -14.23 -18.78 9.65
N GLY A 101 -13.81 -17.88 8.75
CA GLY A 101 -14.34 -17.76 7.40
C GLY A 101 -14.07 -19.01 6.55
N ALA A 102 -12.93 -19.67 6.74
CA ALA A 102 -12.58 -20.91 6.04
C ALA A 102 -13.64 -22.02 6.22
N ARG A 103 -14.34 -22.05 7.37
CA ARG A 103 -15.41 -23.03 7.64
C ARG A 103 -16.68 -22.77 6.82
N LYS A 104 -16.86 -21.54 6.32
CA LYS A 104 -18.00 -21.13 5.50
C LYS A 104 -17.75 -21.32 4.00
N VAL A 105 -16.50 -21.57 3.60
CA VAL A 105 -16.14 -21.81 2.20
C VAL A 105 -16.67 -23.19 1.78
N PRO A 106 -17.43 -23.29 0.66
CA PRO A 106 -17.93 -24.59 0.19
C PRO A 106 -16.80 -25.58 -0.07
N GLY A 107 -16.92 -26.82 0.43
CA GLY A 107 -15.86 -27.83 0.34
C GLY A 107 -15.40 -28.14 -1.10
N GLY A 108 -16.30 -28.09 -2.08
CA GLY A 108 -15.94 -28.26 -3.50
C GLY A 108 -15.04 -27.15 -4.04
N VAL A 109 -15.25 -25.91 -3.57
CA VAL A 109 -14.42 -24.75 -3.91
C VAL A 109 -13.04 -24.89 -3.29
N ALA A 110 -12.97 -25.17 -1.99
CA ALA A 110 -11.69 -25.28 -1.27
C ALA A 110 -10.77 -26.39 -1.82
N ARG A 111 -11.33 -27.45 -2.44
CA ARG A 111 -10.54 -28.52 -3.06
C ARG A 111 -9.94 -28.17 -4.42
N THR A 112 -10.47 -27.17 -5.11
CA THR A 112 -10.14 -26.88 -6.51
C THR A 112 -9.60 -25.48 -6.75
N LYS A 113 -9.79 -24.56 -5.81
CA LYS A 113 -9.44 -23.14 -5.94
C LYS A 113 -8.46 -22.70 -4.85
N PRO A 114 -7.52 -21.77 -5.16
CA PRO A 114 -6.62 -21.16 -4.19
C PRO A 114 -7.35 -20.45 -3.05
N VAL A 115 -7.33 -21.03 -1.85
CA VAL A 115 -7.86 -20.38 -0.63
C VAL A 115 -6.76 -20.30 0.41
N PHE A 116 -6.45 -19.07 0.83
CA PHE A 116 -5.42 -18.77 1.81
C PHE A 116 -6.07 -18.44 3.15
N VAL A 117 -5.78 -19.25 4.17
CA VAL A 117 -6.29 -19.04 5.53
C VAL A 117 -5.27 -18.24 6.32
N VAL A 118 -5.67 -17.07 6.81
CA VAL A 118 -4.83 -16.16 7.61
C VAL A 118 -5.45 -15.94 8.99
N ARG A 119 -4.66 -15.40 9.92
CA ARG A 119 -5.16 -15.03 11.26
C ARG A 119 -6.13 -13.85 11.18
N ASP A 120 -5.71 -12.78 10.52
CA ASP A 120 -6.50 -11.56 10.31
C ASP A 120 -6.41 -11.13 8.84
N PRO A 121 -7.53 -11.19 8.09
CA PRO A 121 -7.61 -10.71 6.71
C PRO A 121 -7.26 -9.23 6.52
N VAL A 122 -7.48 -8.37 7.52
CA VAL A 122 -7.11 -6.94 7.47
C VAL A 122 -5.60 -6.78 7.59
N GLU A 123 -4.95 -7.52 8.49
CA GLU A 123 -3.49 -7.53 8.59
C GLU A 123 -2.85 -8.08 7.31
N ALA A 124 -3.38 -9.19 6.78
CA ALA A 124 -2.92 -9.76 5.51
C ALA A 124 -3.05 -8.78 4.33
N LEU A 125 -4.14 -8.01 4.27
CA LEU A 125 -4.30 -6.94 3.27
C LEU A 125 -3.21 -5.86 3.43
N GLY A 126 -2.92 -5.46 4.68
CA GLY A 126 -1.86 -4.50 4.99
C GLY A 126 -0.47 -5.01 4.58
N ASP A 127 -0.16 -6.27 4.89
CA ASP A 127 1.12 -6.91 4.55
C ASP A 127 1.31 -7.01 3.03
N MET A 128 0.26 -7.38 2.31
CA MET A 128 0.27 -7.42 0.85
C MET A 128 0.49 -6.02 0.25
N ALA A 129 -0.23 -5.00 0.75
CA ALA A 129 -0.07 -3.63 0.29
C ALA A 129 1.33 -3.07 0.59
N ARG A 130 1.91 -3.45 1.74
CA ARG A 130 3.28 -3.10 2.11
C ARG A 130 4.29 -3.75 1.17
N ALA A 131 4.18 -5.06 0.94
CA ALA A 131 5.05 -5.78 0.01
C ALA A 131 4.97 -5.16 -1.40
N HIS A 132 3.77 -4.80 -1.84
CA HIS A 132 3.56 -4.09 -3.11
C HIS A 132 4.25 -2.73 -3.13
N ARG A 133 4.05 -1.90 -2.10
CA ARG A 133 4.74 -0.62 -1.96
C ARG A 133 6.27 -0.77 -1.98
N LEU A 134 6.81 -1.81 -1.35
CA LEU A 134 8.26 -2.05 -1.32
C LEU A 134 8.84 -2.33 -2.73
N ARG A 135 8.05 -2.94 -3.62
CA ARG A 135 8.44 -3.13 -5.04
C ARG A 135 8.45 -1.81 -5.82
N HIS A 136 7.63 -0.86 -5.39
CA HIS A 136 7.47 0.46 -5.99
C HIS A 136 8.16 1.58 -5.21
N ARG A 137 9.22 1.27 -4.44
CA ARG A 137 9.98 2.27 -3.65
C ARG A 137 10.57 3.41 -4.46
N GLY A 138 10.77 3.23 -5.77
CA GLY A 138 11.21 4.30 -6.66
C GLY A 138 10.15 5.37 -6.95
N ILE A 139 8.88 5.14 -6.59
CA ILE A 139 7.79 6.10 -6.76
C ILE A 139 7.62 6.88 -5.44
N PRO A 140 7.76 8.22 -5.44
CA PRO A 140 7.55 9.04 -4.25
C PRO A 140 6.12 8.93 -3.72
N LEU A 141 5.97 8.88 -2.40
CA LEU A 141 4.68 8.79 -1.73
C LEU A 141 4.52 9.86 -0.65
N VAL A 142 3.45 10.65 -0.77
CA VAL A 142 3.01 11.62 0.24
C VAL A 142 1.96 10.98 1.14
N GLY A 143 2.24 10.89 2.44
CA GLY A 143 1.26 10.55 3.46
C GLY A 143 0.66 11.81 4.08
N ILE A 144 -0.67 11.86 4.24
CA ILE A 144 -1.38 13.02 4.79
C ILE A 144 -2.27 12.59 5.95
N THR A 145 -2.09 13.21 7.12
CA THR A 145 -3.04 13.11 8.23
C THR A 145 -3.33 14.48 8.85
N GLY A 146 -4.17 14.50 9.88
CA GLY A 146 -4.66 15.71 10.53
C GLY A 146 -6.03 15.53 11.16
N SER A 147 -6.45 16.42 12.05
CA SER A 147 -7.83 16.41 12.55
C SER A 147 -8.80 16.79 11.43
N SER A 148 -8.52 17.90 10.74
CA SER A 148 -9.34 18.42 9.63
C SER A 148 -8.49 18.77 8.40
N GLY A 149 -9.12 18.86 7.23
CA GLY A 149 -8.46 19.32 5.99
C GLY A 149 -7.67 18.26 5.22
N LYS A 150 -7.59 17.01 5.72
CA LYS A 150 -6.87 15.90 5.07
C LYS A 150 -7.30 15.70 3.61
N THR A 151 -8.59 15.52 3.38
CA THR A 151 -9.16 15.30 2.04
C THR A 151 -8.94 16.51 1.15
N THR A 152 -9.20 17.73 1.65
CA THR A 152 -8.95 18.97 0.89
C THR A 152 -7.50 19.06 0.44
N THR A 153 -6.53 18.82 1.33
CA THR A 153 -5.10 18.83 0.99
C THR A 153 -4.74 17.75 -0.03
N LYS A 154 -5.25 16.52 0.12
CA LYS A 154 -5.05 15.43 -0.86
C LYS A 154 -5.59 15.82 -2.24
N GLU A 155 -6.82 16.33 -2.30
CA GLU A 155 -7.48 16.69 -3.55
C GLU A 155 -6.77 17.87 -4.24
N MET A 156 -6.35 18.89 -3.49
CA MET A 156 -5.56 20.01 -4.01
C MET A 156 -4.22 19.54 -4.59
N LEU A 157 -3.47 18.71 -3.85
CA LEU A 157 -2.20 18.16 -4.32
C LEU A 157 -2.39 17.31 -5.57
N PHE A 158 -3.43 16.48 -5.62
CA PHE A 158 -3.76 15.71 -6.81
C PHE A 158 -4.04 16.62 -8.00
N CYS A 159 -4.89 17.64 -7.87
CA CYS A 159 -5.19 18.56 -8.96
C CYS A 159 -3.95 19.29 -9.48
N LEU A 160 -3.02 19.68 -8.60
CA LEU A 160 -1.79 20.36 -8.99
C LEU A 160 -0.81 19.42 -9.71
N LEU A 161 -0.56 18.24 -9.15
CA LEU A 161 0.41 17.29 -9.68
C LEU A 161 -0.08 16.59 -10.96
N SER A 162 -1.38 16.29 -11.04
CA SER A 162 -1.99 15.64 -12.21
C SER A 162 -1.92 16.45 -13.51
N ARG A 163 -1.49 17.72 -13.45
CA ARG A 163 -1.22 18.54 -14.64
C ARG A 163 -0.03 18.04 -15.47
N SER A 164 0.90 17.32 -14.84
CA SER A 164 2.16 16.88 -15.48
C SER A 164 2.62 15.49 -15.06
N ARG A 165 1.91 14.84 -14.13
CA ARG A 165 2.27 13.55 -13.54
C ARG A 165 1.06 12.63 -13.50
N ARG A 166 1.28 11.33 -13.60
CA ARG A 166 0.30 10.29 -13.26
C ARG A 166 0.33 10.07 -11.75
N VAL A 167 -0.76 10.40 -11.07
CA VAL A 167 -0.83 10.43 -9.61
C VAL A 167 -1.80 9.37 -9.10
N LEU A 168 -1.32 8.50 -8.21
CA LEU A 168 -2.21 7.62 -7.44
C LEU A 168 -2.76 8.39 -6.24
N ARG A 169 -4.04 8.23 -5.92
CA ARG A 169 -4.61 8.65 -4.63
C ARG A 169 -5.69 7.70 -4.15
N ASN A 170 -5.88 7.62 -2.83
CA ASN A 170 -7.02 6.88 -2.30
C ASN A 170 -8.34 7.64 -2.54
N PRO A 171 -9.37 6.99 -3.12
CA PRO A 171 -10.60 7.65 -3.54
C PRO A 171 -11.51 7.96 -2.33
N GLY A 172 -12.16 9.12 -2.36
CA GLY A 172 -13.08 9.55 -1.31
C GLY A 172 -12.41 9.52 0.07
N ASN A 173 -13.06 8.86 1.04
CA ASN A 173 -12.60 8.71 2.42
C ASN A 173 -12.00 7.32 2.70
N ARG A 174 -11.47 6.62 1.68
CA ARG A 174 -10.81 5.31 1.85
C ARG A 174 -9.43 5.45 2.51
N ASN A 175 -9.40 5.95 3.74
CA ASN A 175 -8.21 6.38 4.48
C ASN A 175 -7.93 5.51 5.73
N ASN A 176 -8.69 4.45 5.95
CA ASN A 176 -8.55 3.49 7.06
C ASN A 176 -7.72 2.25 6.66
N LEU A 177 -7.59 1.29 7.58
CA LEU A 177 -6.82 0.04 7.43
C LEU A 177 -7.31 -0.92 6.34
N ILE A 178 -8.42 -0.61 5.66
CA ILE A 178 -8.93 -1.40 4.53
C ILE A 178 -8.82 -0.59 3.23
N GLY A 179 -9.39 0.61 3.24
CA GLY A 179 -9.51 1.44 2.05
C GLY A 179 -8.17 1.94 1.51
N MET A 180 -7.24 2.32 2.38
CA MET A 180 -5.93 2.83 1.96
C MET A 180 -5.06 1.70 1.38
N PRO A 181 -4.91 0.53 2.04
CA PRO A 181 -4.20 -0.61 1.45
C PRO A 181 -4.76 -1.05 0.10
N LEU A 182 -6.08 -1.11 -0.08
CA LEU A 182 -6.70 -1.43 -1.37
C LEU A 182 -6.33 -0.40 -2.44
N ALA A 183 -6.34 0.89 -2.11
CA ALA A 183 -5.91 1.92 -3.05
C ALA A 183 -4.41 1.84 -3.39
N LEU A 184 -3.57 1.53 -2.41
CA LEU A 184 -2.12 1.38 -2.60
C LEU A 184 -1.77 0.19 -3.50
N LEU A 185 -2.57 -0.88 -3.48
CA LEU A 185 -2.39 -2.03 -4.37
C LEU A 185 -2.63 -1.71 -5.85
N GLU A 186 -3.29 -0.58 -6.17
CA GLU A 186 -3.41 -0.08 -7.54
C GLU A 186 -2.18 0.71 -8.01
N LEU A 187 -1.17 0.91 -7.15
CA LEU A 187 0.10 1.52 -7.55
C LEU A 187 0.76 0.67 -8.65
N SER A 188 1.29 1.34 -9.66
CA SER A 188 1.89 0.68 -10.82
C SER A 188 3.09 1.47 -11.32
N GLY A 189 3.90 0.88 -12.21
CA GLY A 189 5.01 1.59 -12.86
C GLY A 189 4.57 2.74 -13.77
N GLU A 190 3.27 2.94 -13.97
CA GLU A 190 2.74 4.10 -14.67
C GLU A 190 2.62 5.33 -13.78
N HIS A 191 2.58 5.17 -12.47
CA HIS A 191 2.44 6.31 -11.57
C HIS A 191 3.80 6.98 -11.34
N ASP A 192 3.81 8.31 -11.41
CA ASP A 192 4.99 9.12 -11.12
C ASP A 192 5.06 9.49 -9.62
N THR A 193 3.94 9.45 -8.91
CA THR A 193 3.83 9.74 -7.48
C THR A 193 2.53 9.19 -6.89
N ALA A 194 2.48 8.99 -5.58
CA ALA A 194 1.26 8.63 -4.84
C ALA A 194 0.96 9.64 -3.71
N ILE A 195 -0.32 9.88 -3.45
CA ILE A 195 -0.81 10.73 -2.37
C ILE A 195 -1.86 9.96 -1.58
N LEU A 196 -1.53 9.59 -0.34
CA LEU A 196 -2.41 8.78 0.49
C LEU A 196 -2.84 9.54 1.74
N GLU A 197 -4.14 9.77 1.84
CA GLU A 197 -4.77 10.24 3.06
C GLU A 197 -4.90 9.10 4.08
N MET A 198 -4.54 9.38 5.34
CA MET A 198 -4.54 8.44 6.46
C MET A 198 -5.42 8.97 7.60
N GLY A 199 -6.47 8.22 7.90
CA GLY A 199 -7.43 8.49 8.97
C GLY A 199 -7.23 7.52 10.14
N SER A 200 -7.62 7.96 11.33
CA SER A 200 -7.52 7.17 12.57
C SER A 200 -8.67 7.52 13.51
N ASN A 201 -9.30 6.51 14.06
CA ASN A 201 -10.29 6.56 15.14
C ASN A 201 -9.74 6.00 16.45
N ALA A 202 -8.69 5.17 16.40
CA ALA A 202 -8.08 4.52 17.56
C ALA A 202 -6.55 4.69 17.58
N PRO A 203 -5.92 4.60 18.76
CA PRO A 203 -4.46 4.65 18.87
C PRO A 203 -3.75 3.56 18.05
N GLY A 204 -2.68 3.93 17.36
CA GLY A 204 -1.81 3.05 16.58
C GLY A 204 -2.22 2.85 15.12
N GLU A 205 -3.33 3.44 14.67
CA GLU A 205 -3.80 3.27 13.28
C GLU A 205 -2.93 4.04 12.28
N ILE A 206 -2.54 5.29 12.59
CA ILE A 206 -1.60 6.05 11.75
C ILE A 206 -0.25 5.35 11.67
N ALA A 207 0.25 4.79 12.78
CA ALA A 207 1.49 4.02 12.78
C ALA A 207 1.41 2.81 11.82
N ARG A 208 0.29 2.06 11.87
CA ARG A 208 0.02 0.94 10.97
C ARG A 208 -0.08 1.40 9.50
N LEU A 209 -0.89 2.42 9.22
CA LEU A 209 -1.06 2.96 7.87
C LEU A 209 0.25 3.48 7.28
N ALA A 210 1.05 4.20 8.07
CA ALA A 210 2.35 4.70 7.64
C ALA A 210 3.37 3.56 7.47
N GLY A 211 3.32 2.53 8.30
CA GLY A 211 4.13 1.31 8.15
C GLY A 211 3.82 0.53 6.86
N ILE A 212 2.55 0.52 6.45
CA ILE A 212 2.10 -0.07 5.17
C ILE A 212 2.56 0.80 4.00
N ALA A 213 2.24 2.10 4.04
CA ALA A 213 2.47 3.02 2.93
C ALA A 213 3.94 3.43 2.76
N CYS A 214 4.75 3.36 3.82
CA CYS A 214 6.14 3.79 3.83
C CYS A 214 6.34 5.15 3.12
N PRO A 215 5.76 6.25 3.64
CA PRO A 215 5.79 7.55 2.97
C PRO A 215 7.22 8.11 2.89
N ASP A 216 7.47 8.87 1.83
CA ASP A 216 8.69 9.64 1.64
C ASP A 216 8.50 11.08 2.14
N ILE A 217 7.27 11.59 2.03
CA ILE A 217 6.86 12.91 2.52
C ILE A 217 5.67 12.73 3.45
N ALA A 218 5.71 13.36 4.63
CA ALA A 218 4.61 13.35 5.59
C ALA A 218 4.04 14.76 5.76
N VAL A 219 2.71 14.88 5.74
CA VAL A 219 1.99 16.13 5.99
C VAL A 219 1.02 15.92 7.15
N ILE A 220 1.14 16.75 8.19
CA ILE A 220 0.11 16.86 9.23
C ILE A 220 -0.54 18.23 9.10
N THR A 221 -1.83 18.25 8.72
CA THR A 221 -2.54 19.52 8.45
C THR A 221 -2.81 20.32 9.72
N ASN A 222 -3.25 19.67 10.80
CA ASN A 222 -3.49 20.26 12.14
C ASN A 222 -3.75 19.15 13.19
N ILE A 223 -3.62 19.52 14.46
CA ILE A 223 -3.95 18.71 15.64
C ILE A 223 -4.96 19.49 16.50
N SER A 224 -6.23 19.22 16.23
CA SER A 224 -7.41 19.77 16.93
C SER A 224 -8.23 18.66 17.60
N PRO A 225 -9.14 18.97 18.54
CA PRO A 225 -10.03 17.97 19.13
C PRO A 225 -10.79 17.20 18.04
N ALA A 226 -10.58 15.88 17.97
CA ALA A 226 -11.24 14.97 17.05
C ALA A 226 -11.17 13.54 17.62
N HIS A 227 -12.25 12.76 17.44
CA HIS A 227 -12.33 11.36 17.87
C HIS A 227 -11.89 11.15 19.34
N LEU A 228 -12.28 12.07 20.23
CA LEU A 228 -11.86 12.05 21.63
C LEU A 228 -12.32 10.80 22.40
N GLU A 229 -13.40 10.14 21.95
CA GLU A 229 -13.83 8.86 22.51
C GLU A 229 -12.72 7.79 22.41
N GLY A 230 -11.98 7.75 21.30
CA GLY A 230 -10.85 6.83 21.10
C GLY A 230 -9.55 7.34 21.72
N PHE A 231 -9.23 8.62 21.52
CA PHE A 231 -7.92 9.18 21.91
C PHE A 231 -7.84 9.71 23.34
N ARG A 232 -8.99 9.88 24.00
CA ARG A 232 -9.22 10.39 25.36
C ARG A 232 -8.75 11.83 25.62
N THR A 233 -7.62 12.24 25.07
CA THR A 233 -6.97 13.51 25.33
C THR A 233 -6.41 14.12 24.05
N MET A 234 -6.23 15.45 24.06
CA MET A 234 -5.52 16.16 22.98
C MET A 234 -4.08 15.65 22.76
N GLN A 235 -3.42 15.18 23.82
CA GLN A 235 -2.08 14.60 23.72
C GLN A 235 -2.12 13.23 23.03
N GLY A 236 -3.20 12.45 23.22
CA GLY A 236 -3.47 11.23 22.48
C GLY A 236 -3.63 11.51 20.99
N VAL A 237 -4.44 12.51 20.63
CA VAL A 237 -4.62 12.95 19.23
C VAL A 237 -3.29 13.40 18.61
N ALA A 238 -2.48 14.16 19.36
CA ALA A 238 -1.17 14.62 18.90
C ALA A 238 -0.21 13.47 18.65
N ARG A 239 -0.09 12.54 19.61
CA ARG A 239 0.77 11.35 19.48
C ARG A 239 0.37 10.53 18.27
N GLU A 240 -0.91 10.21 18.12
CA GLU A 240 -1.44 9.44 17.01
C GLU A 240 -1.06 10.05 15.66
N LYS A 241 -1.30 11.36 15.47
CA LYS A 241 -0.97 12.03 14.21
C LYS A 241 0.53 12.11 13.99
N GLY A 242 1.29 12.32 15.07
CA GLY A 242 2.75 12.31 15.07
C GLY A 242 3.36 10.97 14.68
N ASP A 243 2.63 9.85 14.75
CA ASP A 243 3.10 8.56 14.20
C ASP A 243 3.48 8.66 12.73
N LEU A 244 2.81 9.54 11.97
CA LEU A 244 3.13 9.75 10.55
C LEU A 244 4.54 10.33 10.37
N PHE A 245 4.92 11.34 11.16
CA PHE A 245 6.28 11.88 11.13
C PHE A 245 7.30 10.85 11.62
N ARG A 246 6.98 10.11 12.68
CA ARG A 246 7.88 9.08 13.24
C ARG A 246 8.12 7.90 12.30
N ALA A 247 7.23 7.69 11.32
CA ALA A 247 7.38 6.66 10.31
C ALA A 247 8.29 7.07 9.13
N LEU A 248 8.67 8.35 9.01
CA LEU A 248 9.61 8.78 7.98
C LEU A 248 11.00 8.17 8.19
N GLY A 249 11.62 7.74 7.09
CA GLY A 249 13.04 7.41 7.08
C GLY A 249 13.91 8.65 7.28
N GLY A 250 15.20 8.47 7.57
CA GLY A 250 16.13 9.59 7.79
C GLY A 250 16.27 10.55 6.60
N ALA A 251 15.95 10.10 5.38
CA ALA A 251 15.92 10.92 4.16
C ALA A 251 14.51 11.35 3.76
N GLY A 252 13.51 11.19 4.64
CA GLY A 252 12.15 11.65 4.40
C GLY A 252 12.01 13.16 4.60
N THR A 253 10.86 13.71 4.24
CA THR A 253 10.55 15.14 4.44
C THR A 253 9.30 15.32 5.27
N ALA A 254 9.41 16.08 6.37
CA ALA A 254 8.27 16.46 7.20
C ALA A 254 7.73 17.85 6.81
N VAL A 255 6.48 17.91 6.32
CA VAL A 255 5.77 19.16 6.07
C VAL A 255 5.00 19.56 7.33
N VAL A 256 5.48 20.61 7.97
CA VAL A 256 5.01 21.07 9.29
C VAL A 256 4.12 22.29 9.14
N ASN A 257 2.89 22.20 9.67
CA ASN A 257 2.06 23.39 9.87
C ASN A 257 2.64 24.24 11.02
N ALA A 258 3.41 25.27 10.67
CA ALA A 258 4.12 26.13 11.63
C ALA A 258 3.19 26.93 12.57
N THR A 259 1.91 27.12 12.22
CA THR A 259 0.96 27.83 13.08
C THR A 259 0.31 26.93 14.14
N ASP A 260 0.52 25.61 14.06
CA ASP A 260 0.02 24.65 15.05
C ASP A 260 1.19 24.12 15.91
N LEU A 261 1.32 24.64 17.12
CA LEU A 261 2.40 24.28 18.05
C LEU A 261 2.43 22.79 18.40
N ARG A 262 1.31 22.06 18.31
CA ARG A 262 1.31 20.61 18.53
C ARG A 262 1.96 19.90 17.35
N VAL A 263 1.70 20.35 16.12
CA VAL A 263 2.33 19.81 14.91
C VAL A 263 3.83 20.07 14.95
N VAL A 264 4.24 21.29 15.30
CA VAL A 264 5.66 21.65 15.50
C VAL A 264 6.32 20.77 16.55
N ARG A 265 5.64 20.53 17.69
CA ARG A 265 6.17 19.67 18.76
C ARG A 265 6.34 18.21 18.32
N GLU A 266 5.40 17.65 17.56
CA GLU A 266 5.54 16.29 17.03
C GLU A 266 6.63 16.23 15.95
N ALA A 267 6.80 17.28 15.14
CA ALA A 267 7.89 17.37 14.16
C ALA A 267 9.27 17.36 14.82
N GLY A 268 9.43 18.01 15.98
CA GLY A 268 10.67 17.97 16.76
C GLY A 268 11.05 16.59 17.32
N ARG A 269 10.17 15.58 17.18
CA ARG A 269 10.45 14.16 17.51
C ARG A 269 10.75 13.32 16.28
N CYS A 270 10.68 13.91 15.08
CA CYS A 270 11.03 13.30 13.82
C CYS A 270 12.57 13.24 13.67
N ARG A 271 13.05 12.29 12.88
CA ARG A 271 14.48 12.18 12.49
C ARG A 271 14.74 12.58 11.04
N ALA A 272 13.68 12.96 10.33
CA ALA A 272 13.71 13.33 8.93
C ALA A 272 13.98 14.83 8.76
N GLU A 273 14.28 15.26 7.53
CA GLU A 273 14.51 16.67 7.17
C GLU A 273 13.23 17.51 7.19
#